data_AF-A0A502SKX1-F1
#
_entry.id   AF-A0A502SKX1-F1
#
_cell.length_a   1.000
_cell.length_b   1.000
_cell.length_c   1.000
_cell.angle_alpha   90.00
_cell.angle_beta   90.00
_cell.angle_gamma   90.00
#
_symmetry.space_group_name_H-M   'P 1'
#
loop_
_entity.id
_entity.type
_entity.pdbx_description
1 polymer ?
#
loop_
_entity_poly.entity_id
_entity_poly.type
_entity_poly.pdbx_seq_one_letter_code
_entity_poly.pdbx_strand_id
1 'polypeptide(L)' 'MDEHRPHRPVYRLQRLDGDRVVTIVTFHSAAEALMLLLNLPNGYRLTLDNREVSPLSGRHEDAAD' A
#
# COMPACT_ATOMS: atom_id res chain seq x y z
N MET A 1 18.04 -19.60 19.03
CA MET A 1 18.48 -19.15 17.70
C MET A 1 17.28 -18.44 17.10
N ASP A 2 17.14 -17.17 17.42
CA ASP A 2 16.05 -16.35 16.93
C ASP A 2 16.39 -16.00 15.48
N GLU A 3 15.83 -16.80 14.57
CA GLU A 3 15.88 -16.58 13.14
C GLU A 3 15.27 -15.19 12.88
N HIS A 4 16.14 -14.19 12.79
CA HIS A 4 15.83 -12.84 12.35
C HIS A 4 15.50 -12.91 10.85
N ARG A 5 14.40 -13.58 10.49
CA ARG A 5 13.87 -13.56 9.13
C ARG A 5 13.61 -12.09 8.83
N PRO A 6 14.26 -11.51 7.81
CA PRO A 6 13.96 -10.14 7.43
C PRO A 6 12.47 -10.12 7.13
N HIS A 7 11.70 -9.40 7.94
CA HIS A 7 10.28 -9.21 7.72
C HIS A 7 10.18 -8.51 6.36
N ARG A 8 9.92 -9.30 5.32
CA ARG A 8 9.76 -8.75 3.98
C ARG A 8 8.52 -7.86 4.02
N PRO A 9 8.60 -6.63 3.48
CA PRO A 9 7.45 -5.74 3.46
C PRO A 9 6.30 -6.42 2.72
N VAL A 10 5.14 -6.53 3.39
CA VAL A 10 3.92 -7.09 2.83
C VAL A 10 2.89 -5.99 2.68
N TYR A 11 2.55 -5.69 1.43
CA TYR A 11 1.53 -4.71 1.09
C TYR A 11 0.18 -5.40 0.96
N ARG A 12 -0.81 -4.97 1.74
CA ARG A 12 -2.15 -5.53 1.73
C ARG A 12 -3.10 -4.52 1.10
N LEU A 13 -3.67 -4.90 -0.04
CA LEU A 13 -4.75 -4.15 -0.67
C LEU A 13 -6.06 -4.55 0.00
N GLN A 14 -6.73 -3.54 0.53
CA GLN A 14 -7.98 -3.70 1.25
C GLN A 14 -9.09 -2.94 0.55
N ARG A 15 -10.27 -3.54 0.48
CA ARG A 15 -11.49 -2.88 0.05
C ARG A 15 -12.27 -2.41 1.28
N LEU A 16 -12.75 -1.18 1.20
CA LEU A 16 -13.61 -0.52 2.14
C LEU A 16 -15.04 -0.66 1.63
N ASP A 17 -15.87 -1.41 2.35
CA ASP A 17 -17.27 -1.65 2.02
C ASP A 17 -18.13 -1.25 3.24
N GLY A 18 -18.42 0.06 3.33
CA GLY A 18 -19.04 0.67 4.50
C GLY A 18 -18.16 0.51 5.76
N ASP A 19 -18.67 -0.22 6.75
CA ASP A 19 -17.97 -0.51 8.00
C ASP A 19 -16.97 -1.69 7.88
N ARG A 20 -17.00 -2.42 6.75
CA ARG A 20 -16.16 -3.60 6.54
C ARG A 20 -14.88 -3.25 5.81
N VAL A 21 -13.76 -3.73 6.34
CA VAL A 21 -12.46 -3.73 5.67
C VAL A 21 -12.07 -5.16 5.36
N VAL A 22 -11.88 -5.48 4.08
CA VAL A 22 -11.51 -6.82 3.63
C VAL A 22 -10.21 -6.75 2.84
N THR A 23 -9.21 -7.52 3.24
CA THR A 23 -7.98 -7.70 2.45
C THR A 23 -8.30 -8.58 1.24
N ILE A 24 -8.06 -8.06 0.03
CA ILE A 24 -8.35 -8.77 -1.22
C ILE A 24 -7.09 -9.38 -1.81
N VAL A 25 -5.96 -8.67 -1.75
CA VAL A 25 -4.68 -9.12 -2.33
C VAL A 25 -3.52 -8.70 -1.44
N THR A 26 -2.48 -9.53 -1.38
CA THR A 26 -1.19 -9.22 -0.78
C THR A 26 -0.10 -9.16 -1.83
N PHE A 27 0.72 -8.12 -1.79
CA PHE A 27 1.86 -7.92 -2.68
C PHE A 27 3.16 -7.91 -1.87
N HIS A 28 4.23 -8.36 -2.51
CA HIS A 28 5.59 -8.27 -1.98
C HIS A 28 6.41 -7.15 -2.66
N SER A 29 5.79 -6.42 -3.60
CA SER A 29 6.37 -5.29 -4.31
C SER A 29 5.50 -4.05 -4.14
N ALA A 30 6.12 -2.94 -3.73
CA ALA A 30 5.45 -1.65 -3.59
C ALA A 30 4.93 -1.16 -4.95
N ALA A 31 5.72 -1.33 -6.01
CA ALA A 31 5.40 -0.83 -7.35
C ALA A 31 4.14 -1.51 -7.91
N GLU A 32 4.04 -2.84 -7.77
CA GLU A 32 2.86 -3.59 -8.23
C GLU A 32 1.62 -3.20 -7.44
N ALA A 33 1.76 -3.08 -6.11
CA ALA A 33 0.67 -2.73 -5.22
C ALA A 33 0.12 -1.31 -5.50
N LEU A 34 1.01 -0.34 -5.71
CA LEU A 34 0.67 1.03 -6.03
C LEU A 34 0.06 1.15 -7.43
N MET A 35 0.64 0.48 -8.41
CA MET A 35 0.08 0.44 -9.77
C MET A 35 -1.35 -0.10 -9.76
N LEU A 36 -1.63 -1.15 -8.98
CA LEU A 36 -2.98 -1.68 -8.85
C LEU A 36 -3.92 -0.70 -8.14
N LEU A 37 -3.48 -0.09 -7.03
CA LEU A 37 -4.28 0.92 -6.32
C LEU A 37 -4.69 2.10 -7.21
N LEU A 38 -3.77 2.57 -8.07
CA LEU A 38 -4.01 3.69 -9.00
C LEU A 38 -5.07 3.37 -10.08
N ASN A 39 -5.28 2.10 -10.40
CA ASN A 39 -6.24 1.65 -11.41
C ASN A 39 -7.57 1.18 -10.83
N LEU A 40 -7.71 1.19 -9.50
CA LEU A 40 -8.92 0.76 -8.81
C LEU A 40 -9.84 1.96 -8.53
N PRO A 41 -11.17 1.74 -8.52
CA PRO A 41 -12.11 2.79 -8.13
C PRO A 41 -11.91 3.20 -6.67
N ASN A 42 -12.55 4.29 -6.25
CA ASN A 42 -12.57 4.71 -4.86
C ASN A 42 -13.07 3.58 -3.94
N GLY A 43 -12.62 3.58 -2.67
CA GLY A 43 -12.96 2.55 -1.69
C GLY A 43 -11.94 1.42 -1.60
N TYR A 44 -10.74 1.60 -2.13
CA TYR A 44 -9.60 0.72 -1.89
C TYR A 44 -8.50 1.50 -1.15
N ARG A 45 -7.79 0.81 -0.26
CA ARG A 45 -6.59 1.34 0.40
C ARG A 45 -5.49 0.29 0.37
N LEU A 46 -4.25 0.77 0.37
CA LEU A 46 -3.09 -0.10 0.52
C LEU A 46 -2.50 0.10 1.92
N THR A 47 -2.09 -0.99 2.56
CA THR A 47 -1.42 -0.94 3.87
C THR A 47 -0.12 -1.73 3.82
N LEU A 48 0.93 -1.25 4.47
CA LEU A 48 2.16 -1.97 4.72
C LEU A 48 2.19 -2.34 6.20
N ASP A 49 2.08 -3.64 6.49
CA ASP A 49 1.84 -4.21 7.83
C ASP A 49 0.56 -3.64 8.48
N ASN A 50 0.62 -2.39 8.98
CA ASN A 50 -0.47 -1.63 9.59
C ASN A 50 -0.46 -0.13 9.23
N ARG A 51 0.44 0.33 8.35
CA ARG A 51 0.52 1.73 7.92
C ARG A 51 -0.15 1.90 6.57
N GLU A 52 -1.07 2.85 6.45
CA GLU A 52 -1.66 3.18 5.15
C GLU A 52 -0.61 3.76 4.20
N VAL A 53 -0.63 3.28 2.96
CA VAL A 53 0.26 3.70 1.88
C VAL A 53 -0.59 4.38 0.83
N SER A 54 -0.44 5.70 0.73
CA SER A 54 -1.15 6.52 -0.23
C SER A 54 -0.25 6.80 -1.44
N PRO A 55 -0.80 6.78 -2.67
CA PRO A 55 -0.02 7.10 -3.87
C PRO A 55 0.34 8.59 -3.98
N LEU A 56 -0.17 9.42 -3.07
CA LEU A 56 0.04 10.87 -3.03
C LEU A 56 1.09 11.24 -1.97
N SER A 57 2.36 11.15 -2.35
CA SER A 57 3.39 12.12 -1.97
C SER A 57 4.58 12.03 -2.93
N GLY A 58 4.28 12.07 -4.23
CA GLY A 58 5.19 12.66 -5.21
C GLY A 58 4.92 14.16 -5.27
N ARG A 59 5.09 14.89 -4.16
CA ARG A 59 5.28 16.35 -4.30
C ARG A 59 6.73 16.51 -4.72
N HIS A 60 6.91 16.57 -6.03
CA HIS A 60 7.75 17.53 -6.72
C HIS A 60 8.36 18.58 -5.76
N GLU A 61 9.52 18.28 -5.15
CA GLU A 61 10.48 19.32 -4.72
C GLU A 61 11.36 19.62 -5.94
N ASP A 62 10.75 20.17 -6.99
CA ASP A 62 11.46 21.11 -7.85
C ASP A 62 11.10 22.48 -7.26
N ALA A 63 11.80 22.83 -6.18
CA ALA A 63 11.90 24.21 -5.78
C ALA A 63 12.70 24.89 -6.89
N ALA A 64 12.00 25.67 -7.71
CA ALA A 64 12.61 26.60 -8.63
C ALA A 64 13.61 27.49 -7.88
N ASP A 65 14.86 27.48 -8.32
CA ASP A 65 15.85 28.55 -8.15
C ASP A 65 16.42 28.91 -9.53
#